data_AF-A0A4R3PRB6-F1
#
_entry.id   AF-A0A4R3PRB6-F1
#
_cell.length_a   1.000
_cell.length_b   1.000
_cell.length_c   1.000
_cell.angle_alpha   90.00
_cell.angle_beta   90.00
_cell.angle_gamma   90.00
#
_symmetry.space_group_name_H-M   'P 1'
#
loop_
_entity.id
_entity.type
_entity.pdbx_description
1 polymer ?
#
loop_
_entity_poly.entity_id
_entity_poly.type
_entity_poly.pdbx_seq_one_letter_code
_entity_poly.pdbx_strand_id
1 'polypeptide(L)'
;MQPPLVLGLSNGANILMACLYRGNAPFDAAIPLRPAIPFEDVPSARTDGAAVLIVAGSLDETVRPDESLKLAAHLALAGADVSLEMVEAGHRPVRADEEAIREWLLRRAG
;
A
#
# COMPACT_ATOMS: atom_id res chain seq x y z
N MET A 1 -7.55 14.71 17.03
CA MET A 1 -6.83 15.17 15.82
C MET A 1 -7.23 14.26 14.67
N GLN A 2 -7.30 14.75 13.44
CA GLN A 2 -7.52 13.87 12.28
C GLN A 2 -6.29 12.96 12.12
N PRO A 3 -6.49 11.64 11.94
CA PRO A 3 -5.39 10.74 11.66
C PRO A 3 -4.64 11.15 10.37
N PRO A 4 -3.31 10.95 10.31
CA PRO A 4 -2.50 11.37 9.18
C PRO A 4 -2.70 10.48 7.94
N LEU A 5 -2.25 11.01 6.81
CA LEU A 5 -1.84 10.21 5.65
C LEU A 5 -0.35 9.93 5.74
N VAL A 6 0.05 8.68 5.52
CA VAL A 6 1.45 8.25 5.65
C VAL A 6 1.96 7.64 4.35
N LEU A 7 3.24 7.86 4.06
CA LEU A 7 3.96 7.26 2.94
C LEU A 7 5.14 6.47 3.50
N GLY A 8 5.36 5.27 2.98
CA GLY A 8 6.46 4.41 3.37
C GLY A 8 7.13 3.80 2.15
N LEU A 9 8.46 3.66 2.19
CA LEU A 9 9.23 2.97 1.16
C LEU A 9 9.84 1.69 1.72
N SER A 10 9.70 0.57 1.01
CA SER A 10 10.32 -0.72 1.32
C SER A 10 10.05 -1.11 2.79
N ASN A 11 11.05 -1.08 3.70
CA ASN A 11 10.83 -1.35 5.13
C ASN A 11 9.77 -0.44 5.79
N GLY A 12 9.75 0.85 5.43
CA GLY A 12 8.71 1.76 5.91
C GLY A 12 7.32 1.34 5.41
N ALA A 13 7.24 0.89 4.15
CA ALA A 13 6.00 0.37 3.57
C ALA A 13 5.52 -0.90 4.30
N ASN A 14 6.44 -1.81 4.64
CA ASN A 14 6.14 -3.05 5.35
C ASN A 14 5.59 -2.78 6.76
N ILE A 15 6.10 -1.77 7.47
CA ILE A 15 5.58 -1.35 8.77
C ILE A 15 4.13 -0.87 8.64
N LEU A 16 3.82 -0.07 7.61
CA LEU A 16 2.44 0.37 7.36
C LEU A 16 1.51 -0.83 7.11
N MET A 17 1.97 -1.82 6.33
CA MET A 17 1.19 -3.03 6.08
C MET A 17 1.00 -3.86 7.34
N ALA A 18 2.04 -4.00 8.17
CA ALA A 18 1.94 -4.70 9.44
C ALA A 18 0.91 -4.05 10.37
N CYS A 19 0.83 -2.71 10.40
CA CYS A 19 -0.18 -1.99 11.17
C CYS A 19 -1.61 -2.29 10.70
N LEU A 20 -1.84 -2.31 9.37
CA LEU A 20 -3.14 -2.69 8.81
C LEU A 20 -3.50 -4.14 9.12
N TYR A 21 -2.55 -5.08 8.98
CA TYR A 21 -2.77 -6.50 9.26
C TYR A 21 -3.16 -6.78 10.72
N ARG A 22 -2.66 -5.94 11.65
CA ARG A 22 -2.94 -6.02 13.08
C ARG A 22 -4.14 -5.20 13.54
N GLY A 23 -4.79 -4.44 12.64
CA GLY A 23 -5.93 -3.59 12.99
C GLY A 23 -5.57 -2.45 13.95
N ASN A 24 -4.33 -1.97 13.91
CA ASN A 24 -3.83 -0.90 14.78
C ASN A 24 -3.21 0.25 13.99
N ALA A 25 -3.72 0.49 12.77
CA ALA A 25 -3.27 1.57 11.90
C ALA A 25 -3.48 2.94 12.57
N PRO A 26 -2.42 3.72 12.84
CA PRO A 26 -2.54 5.06 13.41
C PRO A 26 -2.82 6.14 12.35
N PHE A 27 -3.34 5.75 11.18
CA PHE A 27 -3.51 6.58 9.99
C PHE A 27 -4.81 6.23 9.27
N ASP A 28 -5.39 7.20 8.57
CA ASP A 28 -6.60 6.99 7.76
C ASP A 28 -6.26 6.63 6.30
N ALA A 29 -5.04 6.94 5.88
CA ALA A 29 -4.57 6.69 4.53
C ALA A 29 -3.09 6.31 4.51
N ALA A 30 -2.72 5.34 3.67
CA ALA A 30 -1.34 4.89 3.50
C ALA A 30 -0.94 4.76 2.03
N ILE A 31 0.31 5.12 1.74
CA ILE A 31 0.96 4.98 0.44
C ILE A 31 2.23 4.15 0.60
N PRO A 32 2.13 2.81 0.65
CA PRO A 32 3.29 1.93 0.63
C PRO A 32 3.89 1.79 -0.79
N LEU A 33 5.17 2.14 -0.93
CA LEU A 33 5.96 1.92 -2.13
C LEU A 33 6.77 0.62 -1.98
N ARG A 34 6.58 -0.30 -2.93
CA ARG A 34 7.21 -1.63 -2.95
C ARG A 34 7.01 -2.43 -1.64
N PRO A 35 5.79 -2.50 -1.07
CA PRO A 35 5.56 -3.29 0.14
C PRO A 35 5.63 -4.79 -0.15
N ALA A 36 6.28 -5.52 0.74
CA ALA A 36 6.10 -6.96 0.85
C ALA A 36 4.86 -7.28 1.71
N ILE A 37 4.36 -8.51 1.58
CA ILE A 37 3.35 -9.05 2.48
C ILE A 37 4.00 -9.25 3.87
N PRO A 38 3.48 -8.63 4.95
CA PRO A 38 4.13 -8.69 6.26
C PRO A 38 3.90 -10.03 6.97
N PHE A 39 2.80 -10.73 6.69
CA PHE A 39 2.39 -12.00 7.31
C PHE A 39 1.65 -12.88 6.29
N GLU A 40 1.75 -14.20 6.40
CA GLU A 40 1.19 -15.14 5.41
C GLU A 40 -0.34 -15.12 5.33
N ASP A 41 -1.02 -14.89 6.45
CA ASP A 41 -2.48 -14.90 6.58
C ASP A 41 -3.12 -13.57 6.15
N VAL A 42 -4.39 -13.61 5.73
CA VAL A 42 -5.22 -12.40 5.55
C VAL A 42 -5.28 -11.61 6.87
N PRO A 43 -5.34 -10.26 6.84
CA PRO A 43 -5.50 -9.45 8.05
C PRO A 43 -6.57 -10.01 8.99
N SER A 44 -6.17 -10.27 10.24
CA SER A 44 -7.07 -10.81 11.27
C SER A 44 -8.11 -9.79 11.76
N ALA A 45 -7.88 -8.51 11.47
CA ALA A 45 -8.72 -7.40 11.86
C ALA A 45 -9.25 -6.69 10.61
N ARG A 46 -10.45 -6.11 10.73
CA ARG A 46 -10.96 -5.20 9.72
C ARG A 46 -10.09 -3.95 9.68
N THR A 47 -9.87 -3.43 8.48
CA THR A 47 -9.11 -2.20 8.27
C THR A 47 -10.01 -0.96 8.27
N ASP A 48 -11.28 -1.10 8.66
CA ASP A 48 -12.27 -0.05 8.87
C ASP A 48 -12.35 1.04 7.77
N GLY A 49 -12.16 0.64 6.51
CA GLY A 49 -12.22 1.56 5.36
C GLY A 49 -10.96 2.41 5.16
N ALA A 50 -9.83 2.09 5.80
CA ALA A 50 -8.56 2.76 5.56
C ALA A 50 -8.22 2.77 4.06
N ALA A 51 -7.81 3.92 3.54
CA ALA A 51 -7.48 4.07 2.13
C ALA A 51 -6.01 3.73 1.88
N VAL A 52 -5.74 2.90 0.89
CA VAL A 52 -4.39 2.41 0.63
C VAL A 52 -4.06 2.53 -0.85
N LEU A 53 -2.98 3.23 -1.17
CA LEU A 53 -2.37 3.21 -2.50
C LEU A 53 -1.09 2.37 -2.48
N ILE A 54 -1.17 1.16 -3.00
CA ILE A 54 0.02 0.34 -3.22
C ILE A 54 0.66 0.77 -4.53
N VAL A 55 1.93 1.17 -4.50
CA VAL A 55 2.72 1.44 -5.71
C VAL A 55 3.79 0.36 -5.88
N ALA A 56 3.60 -0.52 -6.86
CA ALA A 56 4.43 -1.70 -7.09
C ALA A 56 5.19 -1.60 -8.42
N GLY A 57 6.38 -2.20 -8.47
CA GLY A 57 7.19 -2.28 -9.68
C GLY A 57 6.83 -3.52 -10.49
N SER A 58 6.47 -3.37 -11.77
CA SER A 58 6.18 -4.49 -12.68
C SER A 58 7.41 -5.33 -13.04
N LEU A 59 8.61 -4.81 -12.79
CA LEU A 59 9.90 -5.48 -13.04
C LEU A 59 10.67 -5.72 -11.72
N ASP A 60 9.98 -5.66 -10.57
CA ASP A 60 10.61 -5.84 -9.27
C ASP A 60 10.90 -7.33 -8.99
N GLU A 61 12.18 -7.65 -8.82
CA GLU A 61 12.66 -8.99 -8.47
C GLU A 61 12.71 -9.24 -6.95
N THR A 62 12.59 -8.19 -6.14
CA THR A 62 12.61 -8.25 -4.66
C THR A 62 11.22 -8.50 -4.12
N VAL A 63 10.23 -7.76 -4.63
CA VAL A 63 8.81 -7.95 -4.33
C VAL A 63 8.12 -8.21 -5.65
N ARG A 64 7.74 -9.46 -5.91
CA ARG A 64 7.25 -9.81 -7.24
C ARG A 64 5.86 -9.19 -7.50
N PRO A 65 5.50 -8.88 -8.75
CA PRO A 65 4.19 -8.31 -9.10
C PRO A 65 2.99 -9.12 -8.58
N ASP A 66 3.08 -10.46 -8.59
CA ASP A 66 2.05 -11.36 -8.06
C ASP A 66 1.89 -11.26 -6.54
N GLU A 67 2.97 -10.97 -5.80
CA GLU A 67 2.89 -10.71 -4.36
C GLU A 67 2.17 -9.38 -4.08
N SER A 68 2.40 -8.37 -4.91
CA SER A 68 1.70 -7.07 -4.81
C SER A 68 0.20 -7.20 -5.07
N LEU A 69 -0.18 -8.00 -6.08
CA LEU A 69 -1.58 -8.33 -6.36
C LEU A 69 -2.22 -9.09 -5.19
N LYS A 70 -1.52 -10.07 -4.62
CA LYS A 70 -1.98 -10.83 -3.45
C LYS A 70 -2.16 -9.92 -2.22
N LEU A 71 -1.21 -9.01 -1.97
CA LEU A 71 -1.32 -8.02 -0.89
C LEU A 71 -2.55 -7.14 -1.05
N ALA A 72 -2.79 -6.61 -2.26
CA ALA A 72 -3.96 -5.79 -2.54
C ALA A 72 -5.27 -6.55 -2.26
N ALA A 73 -5.34 -7.82 -2.67
CA ALA A 73 -6.49 -8.68 -2.39
C ALA A 73 -6.69 -8.94 -0.88
N HIS A 74 -5.62 -9.20 -0.13
CA HIS A 74 -5.68 -9.38 1.33
C HIS A 74 -6.28 -8.15 2.02
N LEU A 75 -5.83 -6.95 1.66
CA LEU A 75 -6.32 -5.70 2.25
C LEU A 75 -7.78 -5.40 1.84
N ALA A 76 -8.13 -5.65 0.58
CA ALA A 76 -9.51 -5.47 0.12
C ALA A 76 -10.49 -6.42 0.85
N LEU A 77 -10.10 -7.68 1.05
CA LEU A 77 -10.88 -8.65 1.84
C LEU A 77 -11.04 -8.23 3.31
N ALA A 78 -10.05 -7.52 3.85
CA ALA A 78 -10.08 -6.94 5.18
C ALA A 78 -10.91 -5.65 5.28
N GLY A 79 -11.42 -5.13 4.16
CA GLY A 79 -12.29 -3.95 4.10
C GLY A 79 -11.58 -2.61 3.90
N ALA A 80 -10.35 -2.61 3.39
CA ALA A 80 -9.66 -1.36 2.99
C ALA A 80 -10.14 -0.90 1.61
N ASP A 81 -10.09 0.40 1.38
CA ASP A 81 -10.25 1.00 0.05
C ASP A 81 -8.88 0.99 -0.66
N VAL A 82 -8.66 -0.02 -1.50
CA VAL A 82 -7.34 -0.31 -2.07
C VAL A 82 -7.27 0.13 -3.53
N SER A 83 -6.28 0.97 -3.84
CA SER A 83 -5.78 1.22 -5.19
C SER A 83 -4.42 0.55 -5.35
N LEU A 84 -4.20 -0.15 -6.47
CA LEU A 84 -2.91 -0.73 -6.82
C LEU A 84 -2.44 -0.10 -8.14
N GLU A 85 -1.28 0.55 -8.10
CA GLU A 85 -0.63 1.13 -9.27
C GLU A 85 0.64 0.33 -9.58
N MET A 86 0.70 -0.20 -10.81
CA MET A 86 1.86 -0.91 -11.33
C MET A 86 2.67 0.04 -12.19
N VAL A 87 3.90 0.34 -11.79
CA VAL A 87 4.82 1.18 -12.56
C VAL A 87 5.86 0.33 -13.30
N GLU A 88 6.31 0.77 -14.47
CA GLU A 88 7.40 0.12 -15.22
C GLU A 88 8.75 0.40 -14.55
N ALA A 89 9.02 -0.30 -13.45
CA ALA A 89 10.22 -0.16 -12.64
C ALA A 89 10.51 -1.44 -11.85
N GLY A 90 11.77 -1.58 -11.42
CA GLY A 90 12.17 -2.55 -10.41
C GLY A 90 11.92 -2.04 -8.97
N HIS A 91 12.74 -2.49 -8.03
CA HIS A 91 12.58 -2.14 -6.62
C HIS A 91 12.86 -0.67 -6.27
N ARG A 92 13.68 0.03 -7.08
CA ARG A 92 13.99 1.44 -6.81
C ARG A 92 12.83 2.34 -7.24
N PRO A 93 12.50 3.37 -6.47
CA PRO A 93 11.56 4.40 -6.90
C PRO A 93 12.05 5.12 -8.16
N VAL A 94 11.09 5.52 -8.97
CA VAL A 94 11.22 6.26 -10.22
C VAL A 94 10.21 7.42 -10.22
N ARG A 95 10.35 8.33 -11.18
CA ARG A 95 9.43 9.47 -11.31
C ARG A 95 7.95 9.07 -11.52
N ALA A 96 7.71 7.90 -12.12
CA ALA A 96 6.36 7.39 -12.30
C ALA A 96 5.65 7.08 -10.96
N ASP A 97 6.39 6.77 -9.90
CA ASP A 97 5.80 6.60 -8.56
C ASP A 97 5.20 7.92 -8.05
N GLU A 98 5.91 9.04 -8.23
CA GLU A 98 5.43 10.36 -7.83
C GLU A 98 4.15 10.77 -8.58
N GLU A 99 4.06 10.43 -9.87
CA GLU A 99 2.87 10.72 -10.68
C GLU A 99 1.67 9.92 -10.19
N ALA A 100 1.83 8.60 -10.00
CA ALA A 100 0.77 7.74 -9.46
C ALA A 100 0.25 8.26 -8.10
N ILE A 101 1.17 8.67 -7.22
CA ILE A 101 0.84 9.26 -5.92
C ILE A 101 0.07 10.57 -6.07
N ARG A 102 0.55 11.47 -6.93
CA ARG A 102 -0.09 12.76 -7.19
C ARG A 102 -1.52 12.57 -7.69
N GLU A 103 -1.72 11.72 -8.68
CA GLU A 103 -3.04 11.45 -9.25
C GLU A 103 -4.01 10.88 -8.21
N TRP A 104 -3.55 9.93 -7.39
CA TRP A 104 -4.37 9.36 -6.33
C TRP A 104 -4.76 10.40 -5.27
N LEU A 105 -3.82 11.26 -4.86
CA LEU A 105 -4.11 12.35 -3.92
C LEU A 105 -5.13 13.34 -4.48
N LEU A 106 -5.03 13.68 -5.77
CA LEU A 106 -5.99 14.56 -6.42
C LEU A 106 -7.40 13.94 -6.46
N ARG A 107 -7.51 12.64 -6.75
CA ARG A 107 -8.80 11.92 -6.73
C ARG A 107 -9.44 11.88 -5.35
N ARG A 108 -8.65 11.87 -4.27
CA ARG A 108 -9.15 11.86 -2.88
C ARG A 108 -9.54 13.23 -2.34
N ALA A 109 -9.01 14.29 -2.92
CA ALA A 109 -9.29 15.66 -2.50
C ALA A 109 -10.59 16.23 -3.11
N GLY A 110 -11.11 15.60 -4.17
CA GLY A 110 -12.40 15.92 -4.79
C GLY A 110 -13.52 15.07 -4.23
#